data_AF-A0A0F9E3E9-F1
#
_entry.id   AF-A0A0F9E3E9-F1
#
_cell.length_a   1.000
_cell.length_b   1.000
_cell.length_c   1.000
_cell.angle_alpha   90.00
_cell.angle_beta   90.00
_cell.angle_gamma   90.00
#
_symmetry.space_group_name_H-M   'P 1'
#
loop_
_entity.id
_entity.type
_entity.pdbx_description
1 polymer ?
#
loop_
_entity_poly.entity_id
_entity_poly.type
_entity_poly.pdbx_seq_one_letter_code
_entity_poly.pdbx_strand_id
1 'polypeptide(L)' 'MPSVAKNYGEKMKIDPRLFPTILIGLDLLAALAYVPSADWRKVVYWVAAAVLTFVVTW' A
#
# COMPACT_ATOMS: atom_id res chain seq x y z
N MET A 1 49.38 -1.42 5.51
CA MET A 1 48.07 -0.95 6.02
C MET A 1 46.96 -1.54 5.18
N PRO A 2 46.08 -2.40 5.72
CA PRO A 2 44.95 -2.94 4.95
C PRO A 2 43.84 -1.90 4.79
N SER A 3 43.31 -1.86 3.57
CA SER A 3 42.25 -0.99 3.09
C SER A 3 40.98 -1.11 3.94
N VAL A 4 40.45 0.03 4.39
CA VAL A 4 39.19 0.16 5.11
C VAL A 4 38.06 -0.40 4.24
N ALA A 5 37.47 -1.52 4.67
CA ALA A 5 36.28 -2.09 4.08
C ALA A 5 35.11 -1.09 4.22
N LYS A 6 34.80 -0.45 3.11
CA LYS A 6 33.73 0.51 2.95
C LYS A 6 32.37 -0.23 2.93
N ASN A 7 31.71 -0.35 4.08
CA ASN A 7 30.30 -0.77 4.18
C ASN A 7 29.36 0.37 3.76
N TYR A 8 29.09 0.50 2.45
CA TYR A 8 28.15 1.50 1.89
C TYR A 8 26.81 0.89 1.46
N GLY A 9 26.52 -0.35 1.82
CA GLY A 9 25.74 -1.21 0.94
C GLY A 9 24.62 -2.01 1.55
N GLU A 10 24.29 -1.85 2.83
CA GLU A 10 23.03 -2.42 3.34
C GLU A 10 21.89 -1.54 2.81
N LYS A 11 21.61 -1.70 1.51
CA LYS A 11 20.52 -1.05 0.81
C LYS A 11 19.25 -1.41 1.57
N MET A 12 18.67 -0.43 2.25
CA MET A 12 17.26 -0.45 2.63
C MET A 12 16.46 -0.57 1.33
N LYS A 13 16.25 -1.82 0.88
CA LYS A 13 15.39 -2.16 -0.24
C LYS A 13 13.97 -1.96 0.24
N ILE A 14 13.46 -0.73 0.10
CA ILE A 14 12.03 -0.51 0.23
C ILE A 14 11.42 -1.13 -1.02
N ASP A 15 10.87 -2.34 -0.87
CA ASP A 15 10.13 -2.98 -1.95
C ASP A 15 9.03 -2.03 -2.40
N PRO A 16 8.97 -1.64 -3.68
CA PRO A 16 8.04 -0.62 -4.17
C PRO A 16 6.56 -1.03 -4.03
N ARG A 17 6.32 -2.29 -3.67
CA ARG A 17 4.99 -2.88 -3.46
C ARG A 17 4.49 -2.75 -2.02
N LEU A 18 5.36 -2.44 -1.05
CA LEU A 18 4.96 -2.29 0.35
C LEU A 18 3.95 -1.17 0.55
N PHE A 19 4.22 0.00 -0.04
CA PHE A 19 3.34 1.16 0.03
C PHE A 19 1.95 0.90 -0.57
N PRO A 20 1.82 0.42 -1.83
CA PRO A 20 0.50 0.15 -2.40
C PRO A 20 -0.24 -0.99 -1.69
N THR A 21 0.46 -1.99 -1.13
CA THR A 21 -0.18 -3.07 -0.36
C THR A 21 -0.88 -2.53 0.90
N ILE A 22 -0.25 -1.59 1.61
CA ILE A 22 -0.84 -0.94 2.79
C ILE A 22 -2.05 -0.09 2.38
N LEU A 23 -1.94 0.67 1.27
CA LEU A 23 -3.04 1.48 0.75
C LEU A 23 -4.28 0.65 0.43
N ILE A 24 -4.12 -0.49 -0.25
CA ILE A 24 -5.23 -1.41 -0.57
C ILE A 24 -5.96 -1.87 0.70
N GLY A 25 -5.21 -2.25 1.75
CA GLY A 25 -5.79 -2.65 3.03
C GLY A 25 -6.57 -1.51 3.70
N LEU A 26 -6.04 -0.30 3.63
CA LEU A 26 -6.66 0.91 4.18
C LEU A 26 -7.96 1.26 3.44
N ASP A 27 -7.97 1.14 2.11
CA ASP A 27 -9.16 1.37 1.28
C ASP A 27 -10.28 0.36 1.58
N LEU A 28 -9.94 -0.92 1.75
CA LEU A 28 -10.91 -1.95 2.13
C LEU A 28 -11.48 -1.74 3.54
N LEU A 29 -10.63 -1.37 4.51
CA LEU A 29 -11.07 -1.03 5.87
C LEU A 29 -11.99 0.19 5.87
N ALA A 30 -11.67 1.22 5.09
CA ALA A 30 -12.53 2.38 4.91
C ALA A 30 -13.87 1.97 4.29
N ALA A 31 -13.86 1.16 3.24
CA ALA A 31 -15.09 0.64 2.63
C ALA A 31 -15.97 -0.11 3.65
N LEU A 32 -15.38 -0.99 4.45
CA LEU A 32 -16.07 -1.73 5.52
C LEU A 32 -16.61 -0.79 6.62
N ALA A 33 -15.86 0.25 6.99
CA ALA A 33 -16.28 1.24 7.97
C ALA A 33 -17.47 2.10 7.49
N TYR A 34 -17.69 2.23 6.18
CA TYR A 34 -18.83 2.94 5.60
C TYR A 34 -20.10 2.07 5.44
N VAL A 35 -20.02 0.75 5.64
CA VAL A 35 -21.18 -0.16 5.56
C VAL A 35 -22.27 0.17 6.60
N PRO A 36 -21.96 0.41 7.89
CA PRO A 36 -22.96 0.78 8.90
C PRO A 36 -23.64 2.13 8.65
N SER A 37 -22.94 3.04 7.97
CA SER A 37 -23.44 4.40 7.67
C SER A 37 -24.38 4.44 6.47
N ALA A 38 -24.68 3.30 5.83
CA ALA A 38 -25.50 3.17 4.62
C ALA A 38 -25.05 4.05 3.42
N ASP A 39 -23.82 4.57 3.48
CA ASP A 39 -23.22 5.46 2.48
C ASP A 39 -22.66 4.64 1.30
N TRP A 40 -23.54 4.00 0.53
CA TRP A 40 -23.17 3.06 -0.54
C TRP A 40 -22.26 3.69 -1.61
N ARG A 41 -22.41 5.00 -1.85
CA ARG A 41 -21.53 5.76 -2.75
C ARG A 41 -20.08 5.68 -2.31
N LYS A 42 -19.80 5.91 -1.02
CA LYS A 42 -18.44 5.90 -0.49
C LYS A 42 -17.86 4.49 -0.52
N VAL A 43 -18.64 3.47 -0.16
CA VAL A 43 -18.21 2.07 -0.21
C VAL A 43 -17.69 1.71 -1.61
N VAL A 44 -18.44 2.03 -2.66
CA VAL A 44 -18.02 1.77 -4.05
C VAL A 44 -16.78 2.58 -4.44
N TYR A 45 -16.67 3.85 -4.02
CA TYR A 45 -15.47 4.66 -4.24
C TYR A 45 -14.22 4.05 -3.61
N TRP A 46 -14.29 3.62 -2.36
CA TRP A 46 -13.17 3.00 -1.66
C TRP A 46 -12.78 1.65 -2.25
N VAL A 47 -13.75 0.83 -2.66
CA VAL A 47 -13.47 -0.43 -3.38
C VAL A 47 -12.81 -0.17 -4.73
N ALA A 48 -13.27 0.83 -5.49
CA ALA A 48 -12.65 1.19 -6.78
C ALA A 48 -11.19 1.66 -6.62
N ALA A 49 -10.90 2.43 -5.58
CA ALA A 49 -9.54 2.84 -5.24
C ALA A 49 -8.63 1.63 -4.91
N ALA A 50 -9.14 0.68 -4.11
CA ALA A 50 -8.44 -0.56 -3.80
C ALA A 50 -8.15 -1.38 -5.06
N VAL A 51 -9.13 -1.53 -5.96
CA VAL A 51 -8.98 -2.29 -7.21
C VAL A 51 -7.98 -1.62 -8.16
N LEU A 52 -8.02 -0.29 -8.32
CA LEU A 52 -7.06 0.43 -9.16
C LEU A 52 -5.63 0.26 -8.65
N THR A 53 -5.44 0.37 -7.33
CA THR A 53 -4.13 0.18 -6.69
C THR A 53 -3.66 -1.27 -6.81
N PHE A 54 -4.55 -2.24 -6.74
CA PHE A 54 -4.24 -3.65 -6.95
C PHE A 54 -3.77 -3.93 -8.38
N VAL A 55 -4.52 -3.47 -9.39
CA VAL A 55 -4.22 -3.69 -10.82
C VAL A 55 -2.90 -3.05 -11.26
N VAL A 56 -2.52 -1.90 -10.72
CA VAL A 56 -1.25 -1.25 -11.09
C VAL A 56 -0.04 -1.87 -10.36
N THR A 57 -0.28 -2.60 -9.27
CA THR A 57 0.78 -3.20 -8.44
C THR A 57 1.16 -4.62 -8.88
N TRP A 58 0.19 -5.36 -9.46
CA TRP A 58 0.32 -6.78 -9.82
C TRP A 58 0.04 -7.00 -11.30
#